data_AF-A0A7S2XJ48-F1
#
_entry.id   AF-A0A7S2XJ48-F1
#
_cell.length_a   1.000
_cell.length_b   1.000
_cell.length_c   1.000
_cell.angle_alpha   90.00
_cell.angle_beta   90.00
_cell.angle_gamma   90.00
#
_symmetry.space_group_name_H-M   'P 1'
#
loop_
_entity.id
_entity.type
_entity.pdbx_description
1 polymer ?
#
loop_
_entity_poly.entity_id
_entity_poly.type
_entity_poly.pdbx_seq_one_letter_code
_entity_poly.pdbx_strand_id
1 'polypeptide(L)'
;VGFCASGWSGGVSRPHCCQNIPSEACGLVDIVNEFLRTSPIPPYDSSVHRGIWRTLTMRSSRRTGECMLVIMHAPPKGGAGALSDGSDDFTTSFEGEKARLVSMLTAGDIPCPSR
;
A
#
# COMPACT_ATOMS: atom_id res chain seq x y z
N VAL A 1 2.41 -3.21 5.16
CA VAL A 1 2.40 -3.81 3.81
C VAL A 1 3.26 -5.05 3.79
N GLY A 2 2.76 -6.12 3.17
CA GLY A 2 3.45 -7.41 3.12
C GLY A 2 2.55 -8.50 2.56
N PHE A 3 2.83 -9.75 2.91
CA PHE A 3 2.09 -10.92 2.44
C PHE A 3 1.56 -11.75 3.62
N CYS A 4 0.48 -12.50 3.38
CA CYS A 4 -0.12 -13.36 4.38
C CYS A 4 0.58 -14.73 4.39
N ALA A 5 1.57 -14.91 5.28
CA ALA A 5 2.41 -16.11 5.29
C ALA A 5 1.66 -17.41 5.64
N SER A 6 0.56 -17.31 6.38
CA SER A 6 -0.28 -18.45 6.83
C SER A 6 -1.66 -18.49 6.16
N GLY A 7 -1.82 -17.88 4.98
CA GLY A 7 -3.13 -17.71 4.35
C GLY A 7 -3.93 -16.55 4.96
N TRP A 8 -5.24 -16.49 4.74
CA TRP A 8 -6.09 -15.37 5.16
C TRP A 8 -6.37 -15.38 6.68
N SER A 9 -5.35 -15.08 7.48
CA SER A 9 -5.41 -15.05 8.96
C SER A 9 -5.29 -13.65 9.57
N GLY A 10 -5.21 -12.61 8.73
CA GLY A 10 -5.06 -11.20 9.15
C GLY A 10 -3.63 -10.78 9.50
N GLY A 11 -2.71 -11.72 9.67
CA GLY A 11 -1.29 -11.44 9.87
C GLY A 11 -0.57 -11.10 8.57
N VAL A 12 0.24 -10.04 8.58
CA VAL A 12 1.01 -9.60 7.42
C VAL A 12 2.51 -9.64 7.74
N SER A 13 3.27 -10.41 6.95
CA SER A 13 4.72 -10.54 7.06
C SER A 13 5.43 -9.65 6.06
N ARG A 14 6.57 -9.06 6.44
CA ARG A 14 7.41 -8.25 5.54
C ARG A 14 8.03 -9.13 4.46
N PRO A 15 8.09 -8.68 3.19
CA PRO A 15 8.68 -9.46 2.10
C PRO A 15 10.20 -9.66 2.23
N HIS A 16 10.89 -8.90 3.10
CA HIS A 16 12.34 -8.96 3.28
C HIS A 16 12.85 -10.32 3.73
N CYS A 17 12.00 -11.17 4.34
CA CYS A 17 12.36 -12.53 4.70
C CYS A 17 12.29 -13.54 3.53
N CYS A 18 11.79 -13.13 2.36
CA CYS A 18 11.58 -14.01 1.21
C CYS A 18 12.65 -13.81 0.13
N GLN A 19 13.50 -14.81 -0.08
CA GLN A 19 14.57 -14.76 -1.09
C GLN A 19 14.06 -14.70 -2.53
N ASN A 20 12.88 -15.26 -2.81
CA ASN A 20 12.25 -15.24 -4.12
C ASN A 20 11.56 -13.92 -4.46
N ILE A 21 11.45 -12.99 -3.50
CA ILE A 21 10.86 -11.67 -3.72
C ILE A 21 11.97 -10.69 -4.14
N PRO A 22 11.83 -10.00 -5.29
CA PRO A 22 12.82 -9.04 -5.77
C PRO A 22 13.17 -7.94 -4.74
N SER A 23 14.38 -7.38 -4.83
CA SER A 23 14.85 -6.32 -3.93
C SER A 23 14.03 -5.03 -4.08
N GLU A 24 13.63 -4.69 -5.30
CA GLU A 24 12.81 -3.51 -5.57
C GLU A 24 11.43 -3.60 -4.88
N ALA A 25 10.86 -4.80 -4.75
CA ALA A 25 9.61 -4.99 -4.01
C ALA A 25 9.77 -4.65 -2.52
N CYS A 26 10.92 -4.96 -1.92
CA CYS A 26 11.20 -4.62 -0.54
C CYS A 26 11.35 -3.12 -0.34
N GLY A 27 12.13 -2.45 -1.20
CA GLY A 27 12.28 -0.99 -1.14
C GLY A 27 10.95 -0.26 -1.31
N LEU A 28 10.12 -0.71 -2.25
CA LEU A 28 8.77 -0.17 -2.44
C LEU A 28 7.87 -0.40 -1.22
N VAL A 29 7.94 -1.57 -0.59
CA VAL A 29 7.19 -1.84 0.64
C VAL A 29 7.63 -0.92 1.78
N ASP A 30 8.91 -0.58 1.87
CA ASP A 30 9.41 0.35 2.88
C ASP A 30 8.86 1.77 2.66
N ILE A 31 8.85 2.26 1.40
CA ILE A 31 8.24 3.55 1.04
C ILE A 31 6.74 3.57 1.39
N VAL A 32 5.99 2.53 1.00
CA VAL A 32 4.54 2.49 1.23
C VAL A 32 4.23 2.30 2.73
N ASN A 33 5.04 1.55 3.47
CA ASN A 33 4.88 1.46 4.93
C ASN A 33 5.06 2.82 5.59
N GLU A 34 6.06 3.61 5.17
CA GLU A 34 6.27 4.96 5.70
C GLU A 34 5.12 5.90 5.33
N PHE A 35 4.63 5.82 4.09
CA PHE A 35 3.43 6.54 3.67
C PHE A 35 2.23 6.22 4.57
N LEU A 36 1.93 4.94 4.78
CA LEU A 36 0.76 4.50 5.57
C LEU A 36 0.90 4.85 7.05
N ARG A 37 2.11 4.80 7.60
CA ARG A 37 2.38 5.17 9.00
C ARG A 37 2.10 6.65 9.28
N THR A 38 2.31 7.50 8.28
CA THR A 38 2.17 8.96 8.37
C THR A 38 0.86 9.48 7.78
N SER A 39 0.11 8.64 7.07
CA SER A 39 -1.16 9.02 6.45
C SER A 39 -2.26 9.21 7.49
N PRO A 40 -3.09 10.26 7.38
CA PRO A 40 -4.31 10.36 8.17
C PRO A 40 -5.39 9.37 7.70
N ILE A 41 -5.20 8.72 6.54
CA ILE A 41 -6.14 7.76 5.99
C ILE A 41 -5.69 6.34 6.37
N PRO A 42 -6.50 5.59 7.14
CA PRO A 42 -6.09 4.29 7.62
C PRO A 42 -5.99 3.25 6.49
N PRO A 43 -5.04 2.30 6.57
CA PRO A 43 -5.04 1.13 5.71
C PRO A 43 -6.29 0.29 5.94
N TYR A 44 -6.62 -0.55 4.96
CA TYR A 44 -7.77 -1.43 5.07
C TYR A 44 -7.57 -2.54 6.12
N ASP A 45 -8.53 -2.65 7.02
CA ASP A 45 -8.67 -3.73 8.00
C ASP A 45 -9.75 -4.71 7.54
N SER A 46 -9.34 -5.95 7.28
CA SER A 46 -10.23 -7.01 6.83
C SER A 46 -11.16 -7.56 7.91
N SER A 47 -10.88 -7.34 9.20
CA SER A 47 -11.71 -7.84 10.30
C SER A 47 -12.99 -7.05 10.45
N VAL A 48 -12.93 -5.74 10.21
CA VAL A 48 -14.07 -4.82 10.31
C VAL A 48 -14.51 -4.25 8.96
N HIS A 49 -13.81 -4.60 7.88
CA HIS A 49 -14.04 -4.09 6.53
C HIS A 49 -14.05 -2.55 6.47
N ARG A 50 -13.01 -1.92 7.04
CA ARG A 50 -12.84 -0.44 7.09
C ARG A 50 -11.46 -0.02 6.59
N GLY A 51 -11.31 1.25 6.23
CA GLY A 51 -10.07 1.82 5.69
C GLY A 51 -9.99 1.80 4.16
N ILE A 52 -9.06 2.58 3.60
CA ILE A 52 -9.00 2.87 2.16
C ILE A 52 -7.97 2.03 1.43
N TRP A 53 -6.73 2.00 1.92
CA TRP A 53 -5.61 1.42 1.18
C TRP A 53 -5.62 -0.11 1.30
N ARG A 54 -5.88 -0.84 0.20
CA ARG A 54 -6.14 -2.29 0.26
C ARG A 54 -4.95 -3.12 -0.13
N THR A 55 -4.60 -3.11 -1.40
CA THR A 55 -3.58 -4.00 -1.95
C THR A 55 -2.69 -3.23 -2.90
N LEU A 56 -1.43 -3.63 -2.91
CA LEU A 56 -0.40 -3.15 -3.82
C LEU A 56 0.02 -4.32 -4.69
N THR A 57 -0.19 -4.20 -5.99
CA THR A 57 0.35 -5.13 -6.98
C THR A 57 1.54 -4.48 -7.66
N MET A 58 2.66 -5.20 -7.73
CA MET A 58 3.86 -4.77 -8.44
C MET A 58 4.14 -5.68 -9.61
N ARG A 59 4.56 -5.10 -10.74
CA ARG A 59 5.16 -5.83 -11.86
C ARG A 59 6.44 -5.12 -12.27
N SER A 60 7.56 -5.83 -12.21
CA SER A 60 8.85 -5.32 -12.70
C SER A 60 9.28 -6.06 -13.97
N SER A 61 9.85 -5.31 -14.91
CA SER A 61 10.45 -5.84 -16.13
C SER A 61 11.96 -5.95 -15.91
N ARG A 62 12.49 -7.18 -15.84
CA ARG A 62 13.93 -7.39 -15.71
C ARG A 62 14.74 -6.88 -16.91
N ARG A 63 14.13 -6.81 -18.09
CA ARG A 63 14.80 -6.39 -19.33
C ARG A 63 14.93 -4.86 -19.42
N THR A 64 13.89 -4.13 -19.02
CA THR A 64 13.85 -2.66 -19.13
C THR A 64 14.15 -1.95 -17.82
N GLY A 65 14.09 -2.66 -16.69
CA GLY A 65 14.20 -2.05 -15.36
C GLY A 65 12.94 -1.29 -14.93
N GLU A 66 11.90 -1.26 -15.75
CA GLU A 66 10.66 -0.53 -15.47
C GLU A 66 9.80 -1.27 -14.46
N CYS A 67 9.12 -0.51 -13.60
CA CYS A 67 8.23 -1.02 -12.57
C CYS A 67 6.85 -0.37 -12.68
N MET A 68 5.80 -1.19 -12.69
CA MET A 68 4.42 -0.77 -12.64
C MET A 68 3.82 -1.13 -11.29
N LEU A 69 3.16 -0.15 -10.67
CA LEU A 69 2.44 -0.30 -9.41
C LEU A 69 0.95 -0.08 -9.64
N VAL A 70 0.15 -0.99 -9.10
CA VAL A 70 -1.31 -0.87 -9.06
C VAL A 70 -1.74 -0.88 -7.61
N ILE A 71 -2.26 0.24 -7.14
CA ILE A 71 -2.77 0.39 -5.78
C ILE A 71 -4.29 0.34 -5.84
N MET A 72 -4.88 -0.69 -5.23
CA MET A 72 -6.33 -0.78 -5.08
C MET A 72 -6.74 -0.09 -3.79
N HIS A 73 -7.78 0.73 -3.88
CA HIS A 73 -8.33 1.46 -2.74
C HIS A 73 -9.87 1.40 -2.72
N ALA A 74 -10.47 1.62 -1.54
CA ALA A 74 -11.91 1.78 -1.40
C ALA A 74 -12.37 3.18 -1.89
N PRO A 75 -13.67 3.38 -2.18
CA PRO A 75 -14.20 4.70 -2.49
C PRO A 75 -13.95 5.71 -1.35
N PRO A 76 -13.48 6.94 -1.63
CA PRO A 76 -13.16 7.92 -0.59
C PRO A 76 -14.35 8.35 0.28
N LYS A 77 -15.54 8.40 -0.31
CA LYS A 77 -16.78 8.83 0.36
C LYS A 77 -17.42 7.73 1.24
N GLY A 78 -16.71 6.64 1.47
CA GLY A 78 -17.32 5.42 2.03
C GLY A 78 -18.03 4.58 0.96
N GLY A 79 -18.08 3.28 1.21
CA GLY A 79 -18.69 2.28 0.31
C GLY A 79 -20.00 1.71 0.86
N ALA A 80 -20.35 0.50 0.42
CA ALA A 80 -21.43 -0.26 1.02
C ALA A 80 -21.14 -0.48 2.53
N GLY A 81 -21.98 0.08 3.39
CA GLY A 81 -21.79 0.06 4.84
C GLY A 81 -21.06 1.28 5.41
N ALA A 82 -21.06 2.42 4.69
CA ALA A 82 -20.56 3.70 5.21
C ALA A 82 -21.19 4.06 6.56
N LEU A 83 -20.41 4.68 7.44
CA LEU A 83 -20.89 5.07 8.77
C LEU A 83 -21.77 6.32 8.67
N SER A 84 -22.86 6.33 9.43
CA SER A 84 -23.81 7.46 9.44
C SER A 84 -23.21 8.75 9.97
N ASP A 85 -22.13 8.66 10.75
CA ASP A 85 -21.39 9.79 11.29
C ASP A 85 -20.33 10.36 10.34
N GLY A 86 -20.12 9.73 9.17
CA GLY A 86 -19.15 10.15 8.16
C GLY A 86 -17.68 9.96 8.57
N SER A 87 -17.40 9.22 9.64
CA SER A 87 -16.03 8.99 10.11
C SER A 87 -15.14 8.19 9.16
N ASP A 88 -15.75 7.57 8.13
CA ASP A 88 -15.08 6.88 7.03
C ASP A 88 -15.13 7.64 5.69
N ASP A 89 -15.47 8.94 5.71
CA ASP A 89 -15.37 9.84 4.55
C ASP A 89 -14.00 10.55 4.54
N PHE A 90 -13.17 10.16 3.58
CA PHE A 90 -11.83 10.72 3.34
C PHE A 90 -11.77 11.54 2.05
N THR A 91 -12.90 11.94 1.47
CA THR A 91 -12.96 12.63 0.17
C THR A 91 -12.09 13.89 0.13
N THR A 92 -12.00 14.62 1.25
CA THR A 92 -11.23 15.87 1.34
C THR A 92 -9.71 15.67 1.37
N SER A 93 -9.24 14.55 1.92
CA SER A 93 -7.81 14.26 2.08
C SER A 93 -7.26 13.29 1.03
N PHE A 94 -8.13 12.49 0.40
CA PHE A 94 -7.74 11.40 -0.49
C PHE A 94 -6.88 11.85 -1.67
N GLU A 95 -7.27 12.91 -2.38
CA GLU A 95 -6.53 13.38 -3.56
C GLU A 95 -5.13 13.91 -3.19
N GLY A 96 -5.01 14.58 -2.04
CA GLY A 96 -3.73 15.04 -1.51
C GLY A 96 -2.81 13.88 -1.11
N GLU A 97 -3.37 12.88 -0.42
CA GLU A 97 -2.62 11.69 -0.03
C GLU A 97 -2.22 10.81 -1.21
N LYS A 98 -3.08 10.72 -2.23
CA LYS A 98 -2.76 10.05 -3.50
C LYS A 98 -1.58 10.75 -4.19
N ALA A 99 -1.60 12.08 -4.28
CA ALA A 99 -0.50 12.85 -4.86
C ALA A 99 0.79 12.70 -4.04
N ARG A 100 0.70 12.71 -2.70
CA ARG A 100 1.84 12.48 -1.80
C ARG A 100 2.45 11.09 -2.01
N LEU A 101 1.62 10.06 -2.09
CA LEU A 101 2.08 8.69 -2.34
C LEU A 101 2.79 8.59 -3.69
N VAL A 102 2.22 9.17 -4.75
CA VAL A 102 2.87 9.23 -6.07
C VAL A 102 4.23 9.92 -5.95
N SER A 103 4.28 11.10 -5.30
CA SER A 103 5.53 11.83 -5.10
C SER A 103 6.58 11.01 -4.35
N MET A 104 6.19 10.23 -3.33
CA MET A 104 7.11 9.37 -2.59
C MET A 104 7.63 8.21 -3.45
N LEU A 105 6.78 7.65 -4.31
CA LEU A 105 7.13 6.54 -5.21
C LEU A 105 7.98 6.97 -6.40
N THR A 106 7.93 8.25 -6.78
CA THR A 106 8.66 8.81 -7.93
C THR A 106 9.76 9.78 -7.54
N ALA A 107 10.08 9.94 -6.25
CA ALA A 107 11.07 10.91 -5.77
C ALA A 107 12.50 10.59 -6.24
N GLY A 108 12.79 9.35 -6.62
CA GLY A 108 14.09 8.91 -7.08
C GLY A 108 14.15 7.39 -7.19
N ASP A 109 15.36 6.84 -7.11
CA ASP A 109 15.59 5.41 -7.19
C ASP A 109 14.98 4.66 -5.99
N ILE A 110 14.50 3.45 -6.25
CA ILE A 110 13.94 2.58 -5.22
C ILE A 110 15.09 2.10 -4.32
N PRO A 111 15.04 2.33 -2.99
CA PRO A 111 16.07 1.90 -2.07
C PRO A 111 16.05 0.37 -1.96
N CYS A 112 16.91 -0.29 -2.73
CA CYS A 112 16.98 -1.75 -2.76
C CYS A 112 17.87 -2.24 -1.61
N PRO A 113 17.34 -3.00 -0.64
CA PRO A 113 18.15 -3.54 0.43
C PRO A 113 19.19 -4.52 -0.14
N SER A 114 20.43 -4.42 0.36
CA SER A 114 21.46 -5.41 0.11
C SER A 114 21.06 -6.74 0.74
N ARG A 115 21.03 -7.82 -0.05
CA ARG A 115 20.72 -9.18 0.41
C ARG A 115 21.83 -10.13 0.03
#